data_AF-A0A1W9SFY3-F1
#
_entry.id   AF-A0A1W9SFY3-F1
#
_cell.length_a   1.000
_cell.length_b   1.000
_cell.length_c   1.000
_cell.angle_alpha   90.00
_cell.angle_beta   90.00
_cell.angle_gamma   90.00
#
_symmetry.space_group_name_H-M   'P 1'
#
loop_
_entity.id
_entity.type
_entity.pdbx_description
1 polymer ?
#
loop_
_entity_poly.entity_id
_entity_poly.type
_entity_poly.pdbx_seq_one_letter_code
_entity_poly.pdbx_strand_id
1 'polypeptide(L)'
;MDDVAEEAELSKGTLYLYFKSKEDLYLAINLRGMKILYDLFADAIKIPKTGLEKVYAIGKAYMRFFTAYPDYYNALMYFDSQDMKIEELHSKISECNIPGQDALEILIEALKIGIKDETIRSDIEPVRTAAILWGV
;
A
#
# COMPACT_ATOMS: atom_id res chain seq x y z
N MET A 1 -19.69 8.97 10.72
CA MET A 1 -20.70 8.91 9.63
C MET A 1 -21.47 10.21 9.59
N ASP A 2 -21.99 10.70 10.72
CA ASP A 2 -22.65 12.01 10.77
C ASP A 2 -21.70 13.14 10.35
N ASP A 3 -20.54 13.25 10.99
CA ASP A 3 -19.52 14.28 10.65
C ASP A 3 -19.05 14.19 9.19
N VAL A 4 -18.97 12.96 8.64
CA VAL A 4 -18.55 12.74 7.25
C VAL A 4 -19.64 13.17 6.27
N ALA A 5 -20.91 12.93 6.60
CA ALA A 5 -22.03 13.35 5.79
C ALA A 5 -22.18 14.88 5.80
N GLU A 6 -21.97 15.51 6.95
CA GLU A 6 -21.94 16.97 7.10
C GLU A 6 -20.82 17.59 6.27
N GLU A 7 -19.58 17.14 6.43
CA GLU A 7 -18.42 17.66 5.68
C GLU A 7 -18.54 17.41 4.16
N ALA A 8 -19.14 16.30 3.75
CA ALA A 8 -19.36 15.98 2.34
C ALA A 8 -20.59 16.67 1.73
N GLU A 9 -21.36 17.43 2.52
CA GLU A 9 -22.65 18.03 2.12
C GLU A 9 -23.65 16.98 1.58
N LEU A 10 -23.64 15.78 2.14
CA LEU A 10 -24.50 14.65 1.77
C LEU A 10 -25.47 14.28 2.89
N SER A 11 -26.60 13.67 2.53
CA SER A 11 -27.44 13.04 3.54
C SER A 11 -26.76 11.78 4.09
N LYS A 12 -26.99 11.47 5.37
CA LYS A 12 -26.52 10.21 5.99
C LYS A 12 -27.00 8.98 5.20
N GLY A 13 -28.25 9.03 4.70
CA GLY A 13 -28.83 7.98 3.86
C GLY A 13 -28.05 7.76 2.57
N THR A 14 -27.62 8.85 1.91
CA THR A 14 -26.77 8.79 0.71
C THR A 14 -25.44 8.14 1.01
N LEU A 15 -24.79 8.48 2.12
CA LEU A 15 -23.51 7.88 2.50
C LEU A 15 -23.64 6.36 2.75
N TYR A 16 -24.74 5.92 3.37
CA TYR A 16 -25.04 4.50 3.58
C TYR A 16 -25.35 3.70 2.30
N LEU A 17 -25.70 4.35 1.19
CA LEU A 17 -25.81 3.67 -0.10
C LEU A 17 -24.44 3.17 -0.60
N TYR A 18 -23.36 3.85 -0.22
CA TYR A 18 -21.99 3.52 -0.65
C TYR A 18 -21.21 2.74 0.41
N PHE A 19 -21.43 3.03 1.70
CA PHE A 19 -20.69 2.41 2.80
C PHE A 19 -21.68 1.94 3.86
N LYS A 20 -21.83 0.61 4.03
CA LYS A 20 -22.87 0.07 4.93
C LYS A 20 -22.56 0.32 6.40
N SER A 21 -21.30 0.61 6.71
CA SER A 21 -20.78 0.81 8.06
C SER A 21 -19.65 1.84 8.06
N LYS A 22 -19.22 2.27 9.26
CA LYS A 22 -18.04 3.14 9.41
C LYS A 22 -16.78 2.37 9.00
N GLU A 23 -16.77 1.07 9.24
CA GLU A 23 -15.70 0.12 8.91
C GLU A 23 -15.56 -0.01 7.39
N ASP A 24 -16.67 -0.09 6.64
CA ASP A 24 -16.68 -0.12 5.18
C ASP A 24 -16.10 1.18 4.58
N LEU A 25 -16.47 2.32 5.16
CA LEU A 25 -15.90 3.61 4.78
C LEU A 25 -14.39 3.66 5.06
N TYR A 26 -13.96 3.17 6.22
CA TYR A 26 -12.54 3.10 6.59
C TYR A 26 -11.75 2.18 5.66
N LEU A 27 -12.32 1.03 5.28
CA LEU A 27 -11.72 0.12 4.31
C LEU A 27 -11.56 0.81 2.95
N ALA A 28 -12.58 1.53 2.48
CA ALA A 28 -12.49 2.27 1.23
C ALA A 28 -11.40 3.35 1.23
N ILE A 29 -11.19 4.04 2.36
CA ILE A 29 -10.08 4.99 2.55
C ILE A 29 -8.73 4.26 2.46
N ASN A 30 -8.59 3.11 3.12
CA ASN A 30 -7.39 2.29 3.08
C ASN A 30 -7.07 1.81 1.66
N LEU A 31 -8.05 1.31 0.92
CA LEU A 31 -7.88 0.87 -0.47
C LEU A 31 -7.43 2.01 -1.37
N ARG A 32 -7.98 3.21 -1.16
CA ARG A 32 -7.52 4.41 -1.88
C ARG A 32 -6.07 4.74 -1.53
N GLY A 33 -5.69 4.64 -0.26
CA GLY A 33 -4.30 4.79 0.19
C GLY A 33 -3.35 3.79 -0.47
N MET A 34 -3.71 2.51 -0.48
CA MET A 34 -2.95 1.44 -1.13
C MET A 34 -2.80 1.66 -2.63
N LYS A 35 -3.86 2.13 -3.30
CA LYS A 35 -3.79 2.49 -4.73
C LYS A 35 -2.79 3.60 -4.99
N ILE A 36 -2.80 4.67 -4.16
CA ILE A 36 -1.84 5.77 -4.28
C ILE A 36 -0.41 5.24 -4.10
N LEU A 37 -0.19 4.38 -3.10
CA LEU A 37 1.11 3.78 -2.84
C LEU A 37 1.59 2.90 -4.00
N TYR A 38 0.70 2.07 -4.55
CA TYR A 38 0.97 1.28 -5.76
C TYR A 38 1.35 2.16 -6.94
N ASP A 39 0.58 3.21 -7.24
CA ASP A 39 0.84 4.11 -8.36
C ASP A 39 2.22 4.79 -8.21
N LEU A 40 2.55 5.22 -6.98
CA LEU A 40 3.86 5.80 -6.65
C LEU A 40 5.00 4.80 -6.89
N PHE A 41 4.84 3.54 -6.51
CA PHE A 41 5.84 2.49 -6.72
C PHE A 41 5.98 2.16 -8.20
N ALA A 42 4.86 1.98 -8.89
CA ALA A 42 4.80 1.69 -10.32
C ALA A 42 5.47 2.79 -11.14
N ASP A 43 5.28 4.05 -10.76
CA ASP A 43 5.98 5.19 -11.38
C ASP A 43 7.47 5.20 -11.05
N ALA A 44 7.84 4.95 -9.79
CA ALA A 44 9.23 5.00 -9.33
C ALA A 44 10.14 3.99 -10.05
N ILE A 45 9.62 2.82 -10.43
CA ILE A 45 10.42 1.77 -11.07
C ILE A 45 10.60 1.93 -12.59
N LYS A 46 9.96 2.92 -13.23
CA LYS A 46 10.02 3.12 -14.70
C LYS A 46 11.39 3.57 -15.21
N ILE A 47 12.12 4.35 -14.42
CA ILE A 47 13.40 4.96 -14.79
C ILE A 47 14.61 4.09 -14.39
N PRO A 48 14.67 3.53 -13.16
CA PRO A 48 15.77 2.67 -12.73
C PRO A 48 16.02 1.48 -13.64
N LYS A 49 17.30 1.16 -13.85
CA LYS A 49 17.73 0.07 -14.74
C LYS A 49 17.99 -1.21 -13.97
N THR A 50 18.56 -1.11 -12.76
CA THR A 50 18.89 -2.29 -11.95
C THR A 50 17.86 -2.55 -10.85
N GLY A 51 17.81 -3.77 -10.35
CA GLY A 51 16.94 -4.12 -9.23
C GLY A 51 17.27 -3.34 -7.97
N LEU A 52 18.56 -3.14 -7.67
CA LEU A 52 18.96 -2.30 -6.54
C LEU A 52 18.47 -0.85 -6.68
N GLU A 53 18.62 -0.24 -7.86
CA GLU A 53 18.10 1.11 -8.12
C GLU A 53 16.56 1.17 -8.00
N LYS A 54 15.84 0.12 -8.43
CA LYS A 54 14.39 0.01 -8.26
C LYS A 54 14.01 -0.04 -6.79
N VAL A 55 14.69 -0.86 -5.97
CA VAL A 55 14.46 -0.94 -4.51
C VAL A 55 14.67 0.44 -3.86
N TYR A 56 15.75 1.16 -4.22
CA TYR A 56 15.97 2.52 -3.73
C TYR A 56 14.89 3.51 -4.19
N ALA A 57 14.43 3.41 -5.43
CA ALA A 57 13.36 4.26 -5.94
C ALA A 57 12.03 4.01 -5.22
N ILE A 58 11.71 2.74 -4.94
CA ILE A 58 10.57 2.32 -4.13
C ILE A 58 10.68 2.90 -2.72
N GLY A 59 11.83 2.77 -2.05
CA GLY A 59 12.02 3.35 -0.72
C GLY A 59 11.79 4.87 -0.68
N LYS A 60 12.26 5.61 -1.68
CA LYS A 60 11.98 7.06 -1.81
C LYS A 60 10.49 7.34 -2.06
N ALA A 61 9.83 6.54 -2.89
CA ALA A 61 8.40 6.67 -3.15
C ALA A 61 7.58 6.40 -1.88
N TYR A 62 8.04 5.44 -1.06
CA TYR A 62 7.40 5.12 0.22
C TYR A 62 7.53 6.26 1.23
N MET A 63 8.73 6.84 1.37
CA MET A 63 8.92 8.05 2.18
C MET A 63 8.10 9.25 1.69
N ARG A 64 7.94 9.38 0.35
CA ARG A 64 7.07 10.40 -0.23
C ARG A 64 5.60 10.15 0.12
N PHE A 65 5.15 8.90 0.16
CA PHE A 65 3.80 8.56 0.57
C PHE A 65 3.53 9.03 2.00
N PHE A 66 4.42 8.73 2.94
CA PHE A 66 4.29 9.15 4.35
C PHE A 66 4.22 10.67 4.54
N THR A 67 4.97 11.41 3.73
CA THR A 67 5.07 12.88 3.87
C THR A 67 3.98 13.63 3.10
N ALA A 68 3.60 13.15 1.91
CA ALA A 68 2.62 13.83 1.07
C ALA A 68 1.16 13.38 1.33
N TYR A 69 0.96 12.21 1.94
CA TYR A 69 -0.36 11.62 2.21
C TYR A 69 -0.50 11.16 3.67
N PRO A 70 -0.27 12.05 4.66
CA PRO A 70 -0.22 11.67 6.08
C PRO A 70 -1.52 11.04 6.59
N ASP A 71 -2.68 11.51 6.12
CA ASP A 71 -3.98 10.97 6.56
C ASP A 71 -4.22 9.54 6.06
N TYR A 72 -3.78 9.22 4.84
CA TYR A 72 -3.85 7.86 4.31
C TYR A 72 -2.87 6.94 5.02
N TYR A 73 -1.67 7.43 5.36
CA TYR A 73 -0.72 6.69 6.18
C TYR A 73 -1.30 6.39 7.58
N ASN A 74 -1.87 7.39 8.25
CA ASN A 74 -2.50 7.20 9.56
C ASN A 74 -3.67 6.22 9.49
N ALA A 75 -4.46 6.24 8.40
CA ALA A 75 -5.55 5.29 8.19
C ALA A 75 -5.03 3.84 8.02
N LEU A 76 -3.91 3.65 7.32
CA LEU A 76 -3.24 2.36 7.16
C LEU A 76 -2.69 1.83 8.48
N MET A 77 -1.97 2.68 9.23
CA MET A 77 -1.41 2.31 10.54
C MET A 77 -2.48 2.02 11.60
N TYR A 78 -3.59 2.77 11.58
CA TYR A 78 -4.72 2.51 12.46
C TYR A 78 -5.27 1.09 12.24
N PHE A 79 -5.37 0.65 10.98
CA PHE A 79 -5.87 -0.68 10.66
C PHE A 79 -4.89 -1.79 11.12
N ASP A 80 -3.58 -1.55 10.97
CA ASP A 80 -2.51 -2.44 11.44
C ASP A 80 -2.48 -2.57 12.97
N SER A 81 -2.82 -1.49 13.69
CA SER A 81 -2.85 -1.45 15.16
C SER A 81 -4.03 -2.16 15.84
N GLN A 82 -5.03 -2.61 15.08
CA GLN A 82 -6.25 -3.24 15.62
C GLN A 82 -6.10 -4.76 15.85
N ASP A 83 -4.87 -5.26 16.01
CA ASP A 83 -4.55 -6.70 16.10
C ASP A 83 -5.11 -7.55 14.93
N MET A 84 -5.43 -6.91 13.80
CA MET A 84 -5.72 -7.64 12.58
C MET A 84 -4.39 -8.17 12.07
N LYS A 85 -4.27 -9.50 11.94
CA LYS A 85 -3.04 -10.11 11.44
C LYS A 85 -2.71 -9.48 10.10
N ILE A 86 -1.44 -9.14 9.88
CA ILE A 86 -0.96 -8.63 8.59
C ILE A 86 -1.42 -9.55 7.45
N GLU A 87 -1.51 -10.86 7.66
CA GLU A 87 -2.08 -11.80 6.67
C GLU A 87 -3.58 -11.62 6.41
N GLU A 88 -4.39 -11.29 7.41
CA GLU A 88 -5.82 -10.98 7.23
C GLU A 88 -6.02 -9.61 6.59
N LEU A 89 -5.16 -8.66 6.90
CA LEU A 89 -5.11 -7.35 6.26
C LEU A 89 -4.71 -7.48 4.79
N HIS A 90 -3.62 -8.19 4.50
CA HIS A 90 -3.22 -8.52 3.14
C HIS A 90 -4.30 -9.33 2.42
N SER A 91 -4.96 -10.29 3.07
CA SER A 91 -6.07 -11.04 2.45
C SER A 91 -7.21 -10.11 2.08
N LYS A 92 -7.72 -9.28 3.02
CA LYS A 92 -8.81 -8.33 2.74
C LYS A 92 -8.42 -7.25 1.73
N ILE A 93 -7.19 -6.75 1.80
CA ILE A 93 -6.63 -5.81 0.82
C ILE A 93 -6.48 -6.51 -0.53
N SER A 94 -6.03 -7.76 -0.60
CA SER A 94 -5.90 -8.52 -1.85
C SER A 94 -7.25 -8.88 -2.45
N GLU A 95 -8.26 -9.16 -1.62
CA GLU A 95 -9.66 -9.41 -2.01
C GLU A 95 -10.32 -8.13 -2.54
N CYS A 96 -9.91 -6.97 -2.04
CA CYS A 96 -10.40 -5.67 -2.47
C CYS A 96 -9.50 -5.00 -3.51
N ASN A 97 -8.30 -5.52 -3.76
CA ASN A 97 -7.36 -5.05 -4.76
C ASN A 97 -7.78 -5.58 -6.12
N ILE A 98 -7.54 -4.75 -7.13
CA ILE A 98 -7.61 -5.21 -8.51
C ILE A 98 -6.41 -6.16 -8.71
N PRO A 99 -6.60 -7.38 -9.27
CA PRO A 99 -5.49 -8.26 -9.60
C PRO A 99 -4.39 -7.51 -10.37
N GLY A 100 -3.15 -7.57 -9.88
CA GLY A 100 -2.01 -6.83 -10.43
C GLY A 100 -1.80 -5.40 -9.90
N GLN A 101 -2.53 -4.97 -8.87
CA GLN A 101 -2.29 -3.71 -8.14
C GLN A 101 -1.79 -3.95 -6.71
N ASP A 102 -0.71 -4.73 -6.57
CA ASP A 102 -0.05 -4.97 -5.29
C ASP A 102 1.32 -4.27 -5.23
N ALA A 103 1.44 -3.29 -4.33
CA ALA A 103 2.67 -2.53 -4.12
C ALA A 103 3.79 -3.41 -3.53
N LEU A 104 3.46 -4.43 -2.72
CA LEU A 104 4.44 -5.37 -2.19
C LEU A 104 5.00 -6.26 -3.31
N GLU A 105 4.15 -6.65 -4.27
CA GLU A 105 4.58 -7.42 -5.44
C GLU A 105 5.62 -6.64 -6.28
N ILE A 106 5.45 -5.33 -6.45
CA ILE A 106 6.46 -4.48 -7.13
C ILE A 106 7.81 -4.56 -6.42
N LEU A 107 7.83 -4.54 -5.09
CA LEU A 107 9.07 -4.64 -4.31
C LEU A 107 9.70 -6.03 -4.43
N ILE A 108 8.90 -7.10 -4.36
CA ILE A 108 9.38 -8.48 -4.55
C ILE A 108 10.02 -8.64 -5.94
N GLU A 109 9.38 -8.11 -6.99
CA GLU A 109 9.93 -8.17 -8.34
C GLU A 109 11.21 -7.35 -8.50
N ALA A 110 11.30 -6.17 -7.86
CA ALA A 110 12.54 -5.38 -7.84
C ALA A 110 13.71 -6.16 -7.19
N LEU A 111 13.44 -6.89 -6.09
CA LEU A 111 14.44 -7.74 -5.44
C LEU A 111 14.87 -8.91 -6.34
N LYS A 112 13.91 -9.59 -7.00
CA LYS A 112 14.21 -10.68 -7.96
C LYS A 112 15.05 -10.19 -9.14
N ILE A 113 14.73 -9.01 -9.68
CA ILE A 113 15.53 -8.36 -10.73
C ILE A 113 16.94 -8.10 -10.20
N GLY A 114 17.08 -7.62 -8.97
CA GLY A 114 18.38 -7.30 -8.36
C GLY A 114 19.26 -8.53 -8.13
N ILE A 115 18.65 -9.67 -7.81
CA ILE A 115 19.37 -10.95 -7.72
C ILE A 115 19.82 -11.40 -9.12
N LYS A 116 18.94 -11.27 -10.11
CA LYS A 116 19.20 -11.70 -11.49
C LYS A 116 20.27 -10.84 -12.18
N ASP A 117 20.30 -9.54 -11.91
CA ASP A 117 21.29 -8.61 -12.46
C ASP A 117 22.54 -8.45 -11.58
N GLU A 118 22.65 -9.26 -10.53
CA GLU A 118 23.78 -9.32 -9.59
C GLU A 118 24.02 -8.02 -8.80
N THR A 119 23.08 -7.07 -8.81
CA THR A 119 23.15 -5.85 -7.97
C THR A 119 22.71 -6.08 -6.53
N ILE A 120 22.06 -7.21 -6.25
CA ILE A 120 21.67 -7.66 -4.92
C ILE A 120 22.21 -9.08 -4.70
N ARG A 121 22.77 -9.33 -3.51
CA ARG A 121 23.29 -10.64 -3.09
C ARG A 121 22.23 -11.74 -3.26
N SER A 122 22.62 -12.90 -3.80
CA SER A 122 21.70 -13.97 -4.19
C SER A 122 21.23 -14.88 -3.04
N ASP A 123 21.80 -14.71 -1.84
CA ASP A 123 21.48 -15.49 -0.65
C ASP A 123 20.33 -14.90 0.19
N ILE A 124 19.74 -13.77 -0.25
CA ILE A 124 18.51 -13.26 0.37
C ILE A 124 17.27 -13.99 -0.18
N GLU A 125 16.22 -14.08 0.64
CA GLU A 125 14.91 -14.55 0.20
C GLU A 125 14.03 -13.32 -0.14
N PRO A 126 13.61 -13.11 -1.41
CA PRO A 126 12.92 -11.89 -1.82
C PRO A 126 11.64 -11.59 -1.06
N VAL A 127 10.81 -12.59 -0.75
CA VAL A 127 9.51 -12.37 -0.11
C VAL A 127 9.70 -11.91 1.33
N ARG A 128 10.54 -12.61 2.11
CA ARG A 128 10.91 -12.22 3.47
C ARG A 128 11.61 -10.87 3.50
N THR A 129 12.50 -10.60 2.55
CA THR A 129 13.20 -9.31 2.48
C THR A 129 12.23 -8.17 2.19
N ALA A 130 11.28 -8.36 1.27
CA ALA A 130 10.23 -7.39 1.00
C ALA A 130 9.36 -7.14 2.25
N ALA A 131 8.96 -8.19 2.97
CA ALA A 131 8.19 -8.05 4.20
C ALA A 131 8.95 -7.25 5.28
N ILE A 132 10.26 -7.49 5.44
CA ILE A 132 11.10 -6.70 6.35
C ILE A 132 11.13 -5.23 5.91
N LEU A 133 11.44 -4.97 4.64
CA LEU A 133 11.53 -3.60 4.10
C LEU A 133 10.19 -2.85 4.12
N TRP A 134 9.07 -3.57 4.07
CA TRP A 134 7.72 -3.02 4.12
C TRP A 134 7.32 -2.56 5.53
N GLY A 135 7.79 -3.28 6.55
CA GLY A 135 7.48 -3.02 7.96
C GLY A 135 8.43 -2.05 8.68
N VAL A 136 9.36 -1.40 7.96
CA VAL A 136 10.23 -0.31 8.47
C VAL A 136 9.65 1.04 8.08
#